data_AF-A0A963JA56-F1
#
_entry.id   AF-A0A963JA56-F1
#
_cell.length_a   1.000
_cell.length_b   1.000
_cell.length_c   1.000
_cell.angle_alpha   90.00
_cell.angle_beta   90.00
_cell.angle_gamma   90.00
#
_symmetry.space_group_name_H-M   'P 1'
#
loop_
_entity.id
_entity.type
_entity.pdbx_description
1 polymer ?
#
loop_
_entity_poly.entity_id
_entity_poly.type
_entity_poly.pdbx_seq_one_letter_code
_entity_poly.pdbx_strand_id
1 'polypeptide(L)'
;MATAASARGTKDFVYEWEGKDRNGKIVRGEIRAMGENQVQATLRRQGVLPVKIKKRKMRSGRKIKPKDIALFTRQMATMMKAGVPLLQAFDIVGRGNANPSVGKLLNDIRSDVETGTSLNGAFRKYPMYFDSLYCNLVEAGEAAGILEALLDRLALYMEKTEAIKSKIRSALMYPISVIIVAFVVVTVIMIFVIPAFKEVFTSFGADLPAPTLFVMGISDVFVKWWWLIFGVIGGGFYFFMQAWRRNEKMQMFMDRLLLKVPIFGALIEKSAVARWTRTLSTMFAAGVPLVEALDSVGGASGNSVYAMATEKIQQEVSTGTSLTAAMTNANVFPSMVLQMCAIGEESGSIDHMLGKAADFYEQEVDDMVAGLSSLMEPIIIVFLGTLIGGIVVSMYLPIFKLGQVV
;
A
#
# COMPACT_ATOMS: atom_id res chain seq x y z
N MET A 1 -29.08 37.78 -2.37
CA MET A 1 -28.13 36.78 -1.86
C MET A 1 -28.93 35.73 -1.10
N ALA A 2 -29.14 34.55 -1.70
CA ALA A 2 -29.76 33.40 -1.05
C ALA A 2 -28.78 32.23 -1.16
N THR A 3 -28.29 31.78 -0.02
CA THR A 3 -27.36 30.66 0.12
C THR A 3 -28.04 29.37 -0.34
N ALA A 4 -27.51 28.77 -1.41
CA ALA A 4 -27.92 27.45 -1.88
C ALA A 4 -27.53 26.39 -0.83
N ALA A 5 -28.52 25.86 -0.11
CA ALA A 5 -28.34 24.72 0.77
C ALA A 5 -28.05 23.48 -0.09
N SER A 6 -26.86 22.92 0.08
CA SER A 6 -26.45 21.62 -0.45
C SER A 6 -27.51 20.54 -0.16
N ALA A 7 -28.10 19.99 -1.22
CA ALA A 7 -28.95 18.82 -1.13
C ALA A 7 -28.11 17.62 -0.66
N ARG A 8 -28.25 17.25 0.62
CA ARG A 8 -27.72 15.97 1.14
C ARG A 8 -28.44 14.84 0.40
N GLY A 9 -27.71 14.13 -0.47
CA GLY A 9 -28.20 12.92 -1.12
C GLY A 9 -28.79 11.95 -0.10
N THR A 10 -30.08 11.67 -0.23
CA THR A 10 -30.86 10.85 0.70
C THR A 10 -30.38 9.41 0.61
N LYS A 11 -29.86 8.85 1.71
CA LYS A 11 -29.32 7.48 1.73
C LYS A 11 -30.44 6.46 1.76
N ASP A 12 -30.68 5.79 0.64
CA ASP A 12 -31.55 4.62 0.58
C ASP A 12 -30.91 3.43 1.29
N PHE A 13 -31.68 2.75 2.15
CA PHE A 13 -31.26 1.52 2.82
C PHE A 13 -32.07 0.33 2.32
N VAL A 14 -31.43 -0.83 2.24
CA VAL A 14 -32.12 -2.10 1.94
C VAL A 14 -32.72 -2.64 3.24
N TYR A 15 -34.02 -2.89 3.23
CA TYR A 15 -34.75 -3.55 4.32
C TYR A 15 -35.18 -4.94 3.86
N GLU A 16 -34.86 -5.94 4.68
CA GLU A 16 -35.47 -7.26 4.58
C GLU A 16 -36.79 -7.22 5.34
N TRP A 17 -37.86 -7.67 4.70
CA TRP A 17 -39.18 -7.68 5.30
C TRP A 17 -39.85 -9.04 5.15
N GLU A 18 -40.67 -9.35 6.14
CA GLU A 18 -41.55 -10.50 6.19
C GLU A 18 -42.95 -9.98 6.53
N GLY A 19 -43.93 -10.33 5.72
CA GLY A 19 -45.31 -9.87 5.88
C GLY A 19 -46.32 -10.95 5.51
N LYS A 20 -47.57 -10.74 5.85
CA LYS A 20 -48.68 -11.61 5.44
C LYS A 20 -49.47 -10.95 4.33
N ASP A 21 -49.67 -11.67 3.23
CA ASP A 21 -50.56 -11.27 2.15
C ASP A 21 -52.04 -11.38 2.62
N ARG A 22 -53.00 -10.88 1.84
CA ARG A 22 -54.45 -10.87 2.14
C ARG A 22 -55.01 -12.26 2.43
N ASN A 23 -54.38 -13.30 1.89
CA ASN A 23 -54.73 -14.71 2.10
C ASN A 23 -54.01 -15.34 3.31
N GLY A 24 -53.35 -14.54 4.15
CA GLY A 24 -52.63 -15.01 5.35
C GLY A 24 -51.29 -15.69 5.09
N LYS A 25 -50.88 -15.83 3.81
CA LYS A 25 -49.60 -16.44 3.42
C LYS A 25 -48.44 -15.51 3.75
N ILE A 26 -47.40 -16.06 4.37
CA ILE A 26 -46.18 -15.32 4.67
C ILE A 26 -45.40 -15.10 3.37
N VAL A 27 -45.17 -13.85 3.04
CA VAL A 27 -44.36 -13.38 1.91
C VAL A 27 -43.15 -12.63 2.45
N ARG A 28 -42.00 -12.85 1.81
CA ARG A 28 -40.72 -12.25 2.20
C ARG A 28 -40.12 -11.56 0.99
N GLY A 29 -39.44 -10.45 1.22
CA GLY A 29 -38.79 -9.71 0.15
C GLY A 29 -37.78 -8.70 0.67
N GLU A 30 -37.11 -8.05 -0.27
CA GLU A 30 -36.22 -6.93 -0.01
C GLU A 30 -36.80 -5.68 -0.66
N ILE A 31 -36.73 -4.55 0.04
CA ILE A 31 -37.14 -3.26 -0.53
C ILE A 31 -36.15 -2.18 -0.14
N ARG A 32 -35.83 -1.29 -1.09
CA ARG A 32 -35.03 -0.09 -0.85
C ARG A 32 -35.94 1.03 -0.39
N ALA A 33 -35.62 1.63 0.76
CA ALA A 33 -36.39 2.72 1.33
C ALA A 33 -35.49 3.61 2.21
N MET A 34 -35.92 4.85 2.41
CA MET A 34 -35.24 5.83 3.26
C MET A 34 -35.43 5.54 4.76
N GLY A 35 -36.47 4.77 5.13
CA GLY A 35 -36.80 4.44 6.51
C GLY A 35 -37.85 3.33 6.62
N GLU A 36 -37.95 2.71 7.80
CA GLU A 36 -38.92 1.62 8.07
C GLU A 36 -40.37 2.06 7.82
N ASN A 37 -40.71 3.32 8.07
CA ASN A 37 -42.04 3.87 7.82
C ASN A 37 -42.41 3.85 6.32
N GLN A 38 -41.45 4.11 5.43
CA GLN A 38 -41.68 4.06 3.98
C GLN A 38 -41.81 2.61 3.50
N VAL A 39 -41.10 1.67 4.12
CA VAL A 39 -41.29 0.22 3.90
C VAL A 39 -42.70 -0.20 4.29
N GLN A 40 -43.15 0.15 5.50
CA GLN A 40 -44.50 -0.17 5.97
C GLN A 40 -45.59 0.41 5.06
N ALA A 41 -45.45 1.69 4.66
CA ALA A 41 -46.41 2.34 3.77
C ALA A 41 -46.46 1.70 2.38
N THR A 42 -45.32 1.19 1.88
CA THR A 42 -45.25 0.53 0.57
C THR A 42 -45.81 -0.89 0.63
N LEU A 43 -45.52 -1.65 1.69
CA LEU A 43 -46.07 -2.99 1.91
C LEU A 43 -47.59 -2.96 2.12
N ARG A 44 -48.10 -1.99 2.90
CA ARG A 44 -49.56 -1.80 3.07
C ARG A 44 -50.26 -1.46 1.75
N ARG A 45 -49.65 -0.64 0.89
CA ARG A 45 -50.17 -0.35 -0.46
C ARG A 45 -50.21 -1.59 -1.35
N GLN A 46 -49.31 -2.54 -1.14
CA GLN A 46 -49.27 -3.83 -1.84
C GLN A 46 -50.20 -4.88 -1.21
N GLY A 47 -50.99 -4.53 -0.20
CA GLY A 47 -51.89 -5.48 0.49
C GLY A 47 -51.18 -6.44 1.45
N VAL A 48 -49.89 -6.20 1.74
CA VAL A 48 -49.08 -7.02 2.64
C VAL A 48 -49.00 -6.37 4.02
N LEU A 49 -49.43 -7.09 5.06
CA LEU A 49 -49.28 -6.67 6.45
C LEU A 49 -47.86 -7.00 6.94
N PRO A 50 -47.00 -6.01 7.23
CA PRO A 50 -45.63 -6.26 7.67
C PRO A 50 -45.63 -6.89 9.07
N VAL A 51 -44.97 -8.03 9.21
CA VAL A 51 -44.77 -8.75 10.49
C VAL A 51 -43.40 -8.43 11.07
N LYS A 52 -42.38 -8.35 10.21
CA LYS A 52 -41.01 -8.07 10.62
C LYS A 52 -40.34 -7.23 9.55
N ILE A 53 -39.83 -6.07 9.93
CA ILE A 53 -38.99 -5.24 9.08
C ILE A 53 -37.64 -5.15 9.77
N LYS A 54 -36.59 -5.54 9.07
CA LYS A 54 -35.24 -5.47 9.59
C LYS A 54 -34.39 -4.72 8.59
N LYS A 55 -33.78 -3.63 9.04
CA LYS A 55 -32.72 -2.98 8.29
C LYS A 55 -31.62 -3.99 8.04
N ARG A 56 -31.34 -4.31 6.77
CA ARG A 56 -30.20 -5.16 6.45
C ARG A 56 -28.96 -4.37 6.86
N LYS A 57 -28.22 -4.88 7.85
CA LYS A 57 -26.86 -4.38 8.09
C LYS A 57 -26.07 -4.79 6.86
N MET A 58 -25.95 -3.90 5.87
CA MET A 58 -24.88 -4.04 4.88
C MET A 58 -23.62 -4.25 5.70
N ARG A 59 -22.96 -5.40 5.52
CA ARG A 59 -21.63 -5.62 6.08
C ARG A 59 -20.85 -4.36 5.74
N SER A 60 -20.39 -3.63 6.76
CA SER A 60 -19.47 -2.52 6.55
C SER A 60 -18.36 -3.10 5.69
N GLY A 61 -18.30 -2.68 4.43
CA GLY A 61 -17.37 -3.26 3.49
C GLY A 61 -15.96 -3.03 4.02
N ARG A 62 -15.07 -3.97 3.77
CA ARG A 62 -13.68 -3.83 4.20
C ARG A 62 -13.05 -2.69 3.41
N LYS A 63 -12.02 -2.06 3.98
CA LYS A 63 -11.23 -1.05 3.24
C LYS A 63 -10.73 -1.67 1.93
N ILE A 64 -10.93 -0.96 0.83
CA ILE A 64 -10.49 -1.37 -0.50
C ILE A 64 -8.95 -1.40 -0.50
N LYS A 65 -8.37 -2.53 -0.91
CA LYS A 65 -6.92 -2.71 -1.03
C LYS A 65 -6.48 -2.57 -2.48
N PRO A 66 -5.22 -2.18 -2.76
CA PRO A 66 -4.68 -2.15 -4.13
C PRO A 66 -4.86 -3.47 -4.89
N LYS A 67 -4.65 -4.61 -4.21
CA LYS A 67 -4.90 -5.95 -4.76
C LYS A 67 -6.34 -6.17 -5.22
N ASP A 68 -7.32 -5.56 -4.57
CA ASP A 68 -8.73 -5.69 -4.97
C ASP A 68 -8.98 -4.97 -6.32
N ILE A 69 -8.33 -3.81 -6.53
CA ILE A 69 -8.40 -3.07 -7.80
C ILE A 69 -7.65 -3.82 -8.90
N ALA A 70 -6.46 -4.34 -8.62
CA ALA A 70 -5.70 -5.15 -9.59
C ALA A 70 -6.51 -6.36 -10.10
N LEU A 71 -7.17 -7.07 -9.18
CA LEU A 71 -8.04 -8.20 -9.53
C LEU A 71 -9.23 -7.77 -10.36
N PHE A 72 -9.88 -6.65 -9.99
CA PHE A 72 -10.96 -6.06 -10.78
C PHE A 72 -10.50 -5.75 -12.21
N THR A 73 -9.38 -5.06 -12.38
CA THR A 73 -8.86 -4.67 -13.69
C THR A 73 -8.50 -5.89 -14.53
N ARG A 74 -7.88 -6.92 -13.94
CA ARG A 74 -7.64 -8.21 -14.61
C ARG A 74 -8.92 -8.87 -15.08
N GLN A 75 -9.93 -8.95 -14.21
CA GLN A 75 -11.22 -9.54 -14.56
C GLN A 75 -11.93 -8.75 -15.66
N MET A 76 -11.92 -7.42 -15.61
CA MET A 76 -12.45 -6.57 -16.68
C MET A 76 -11.73 -6.83 -18.01
N ALA A 77 -10.40 -6.86 -18.02
CA ALA A 77 -9.63 -7.16 -19.23
C ALA A 77 -9.99 -8.53 -19.82
N THR A 78 -10.11 -9.57 -18.98
CA THR A 78 -10.51 -10.92 -19.44
C THR A 78 -11.93 -10.94 -19.99
N MET A 79 -12.88 -10.25 -19.35
CA MET A 79 -14.28 -10.21 -19.79
C MET A 79 -14.42 -9.45 -21.11
N MET A 80 -13.74 -8.31 -21.24
CA MET A 80 -13.73 -7.53 -22.48
C MET A 80 -13.08 -8.31 -23.64
N LYS A 81 -12.00 -9.04 -23.36
CA LYS A 81 -11.35 -9.95 -24.32
C LYS A 81 -12.23 -11.11 -24.76
N ALA A 82 -13.15 -11.54 -23.91
CA ALA A 82 -14.18 -12.51 -24.26
C ALA A 82 -15.35 -11.89 -25.04
N GLY A 83 -15.30 -10.60 -25.39
CA GLY A 83 -16.35 -9.87 -26.10
C GLY A 83 -17.54 -9.49 -25.24
N VAL A 84 -17.43 -9.56 -23.90
CA VAL A 84 -18.52 -9.18 -23.01
C VAL A 84 -18.66 -7.65 -23.00
N PRO A 85 -19.87 -7.09 -23.22
CA PRO A 85 -20.11 -5.66 -23.17
C PRO A 85 -19.66 -5.03 -21.84
N LEU A 86 -19.08 -3.82 -21.90
CA LEU A 86 -18.48 -3.14 -20.75
C LEU A 86 -19.41 -3.07 -19.53
N LEU A 87 -20.65 -2.62 -19.70
CA LEU A 87 -21.64 -2.53 -18.61
C LEU A 87 -21.97 -3.90 -17.98
N GLN A 88 -22.01 -4.96 -18.80
CA GLN A 88 -22.23 -6.32 -18.34
C GLN A 88 -21.01 -6.86 -17.59
N ALA A 89 -19.80 -6.58 -18.08
CA ALA A 89 -18.57 -6.92 -17.39
C ALA A 89 -18.52 -6.26 -15.99
N PHE A 90 -18.89 -4.98 -15.88
CA PHE A 90 -19.02 -4.29 -14.59
C PHE A 90 -20.01 -4.97 -13.63
N ASP A 91 -21.16 -5.43 -14.12
CA ASP A 91 -22.16 -6.12 -13.30
C ASP A 91 -21.66 -7.50 -12.81
N ILE A 92 -21.02 -8.27 -13.68
CA ILE A 92 -20.47 -9.60 -13.34
C ILE A 92 -19.34 -9.46 -12.32
N VAL A 93 -18.38 -8.57 -12.59
CA VAL A 93 -17.23 -8.36 -11.70
C VAL A 93 -17.64 -7.70 -10.39
N GLY A 94 -18.57 -6.75 -10.42
CA GLY A 94 -19.11 -6.08 -9.25
C GLY A 94 -19.82 -7.02 -8.28
N ARG A 95 -20.58 -8.00 -8.79
CA ARG A 95 -21.26 -9.03 -7.98
C ARG A 95 -20.31 -10.12 -7.50
N GLY A 96 -19.30 -10.47 -8.30
CA GLY A 96 -18.31 -11.50 -7.98
C GLY A 96 -17.27 -11.09 -6.93
N ASN A 97 -17.19 -9.82 -6.56
CA ASN A 97 -16.15 -9.33 -5.67
C ASN A 97 -16.41 -9.70 -4.20
N ALA A 98 -15.41 -10.31 -3.55
CA ALA A 98 -15.50 -10.71 -2.14
C ALA A 98 -15.64 -9.52 -1.17
N ASN A 99 -15.26 -8.30 -1.59
CA ASN A 99 -15.37 -7.09 -0.78
C ASN A 99 -16.57 -6.23 -1.21
N PRO A 100 -17.62 -6.10 -0.36
CA PRO A 100 -18.79 -5.28 -0.68
C PRO A 100 -18.49 -3.81 -0.96
N SER A 101 -17.40 -3.25 -0.41
CA SER A 101 -16.97 -1.88 -0.72
C SER A 101 -16.58 -1.72 -2.18
N VAL A 102 -15.93 -2.73 -2.75
CA VAL A 102 -15.51 -2.73 -4.16
C VAL A 102 -16.74 -2.86 -5.04
N GLY A 103 -17.64 -3.79 -4.71
CA GLY A 103 -18.92 -3.91 -5.42
C GLY A 103 -19.71 -2.60 -5.43
N LYS A 104 -19.70 -1.83 -4.33
CA LYS A 104 -20.31 -0.49 -4.30
C LYS A 104 -19.59 0.50 -5.23
N LEU A 105 -18.27 0.61 -5.12
CA LEU A 105 -17.46 1.48 -5.98
C LEU A 105 -17.71 1.20 -7.47
N LEU A 106 -17.73 -0.07 -7.85
CA LEU A 106 -17.94 -0.50 -9.23
C LEU A 106 -19.36 -0.23 -9.72
N ASN A 107 -20.37 -0.37 -8.85
CA ASN A 107 -21.75 0.00 -9.20
C ASN A 107 -21.91 1.51 -9.38
N ASP A 108 -21.24 2.32 -8.55
CA ASP A 108 -21.27 3.78 -8.66
C ASP A 108 -20.61 4.21 -10.00
N ILE A 109 -19.45 3.64 -10.35
CA ILE A 109 -18.78 3.88 -11.64
C ILE A 109 -19.64 3.40 -12.83
N ARG A 110 -20.22 2.20 -12.74
CA ARG A 110 -21.11 1.67 -13.77
C ARG A 110 -22.28 2.61 -14.01
N SER A 111 -22.92 3.10 -12.94
CA SER A 111 -24.06 4.02 -13.06
C SER A 111 -23.68 5.30 -13.77
N ASP A 112 -22.48 5.84 -13.52
CA ASP A 112 -21.98 7.03 -14.22
C ASP A 112 -21.81 6.77 -15.72
N VAL A 113 -21.23 5.62 -16.09
CA VAL A 113 -21.05 5.22 -17.49
C VAL A 113 -22.40 4.95 -18.17
N GLU A 114 -23.35 4.34 -17.47
CA GLU A 114 -24.72 4.11 -17.97
C GLU A 114 -25.48 5.42 -18.22
N THR A 115 -25.17 6.48 -17.46
CA THR A 115 -25.70 7.83 -17.71
C THR A 115 -24.96 8.62 -18.81
N GLY A 116 -23.94 8.03 -19.45
CA GLY A 116 -23.21 8.62 -20.57
C GLY A 116 -21.93 9.38 -20.19
N THR A 117 -21.43 9.25 -18.95
CA THR A 117 -20.10 9.75 -18.62
C THR A 117 -19.03 8.85 -19.25
N SER A 118 -17.94 9.43 -19.77
CA SER A 118 -16.81 8.62 -20.25
C SER A 118 -16.23 7.75 -19.15
N LEU A 119 -15.64 6.61 -19.53
CA LEU A 119 -15.09 5.68 -18.57
C LEU A 119 -13.94 6.31 -17.76
N ASN A 120 -13.08 7.07 -18.43
CA ASN A 120 -12.05 7.89 -17.77
C ASN A 120 -12.66 8.88 -16.76
N GLY A 121 -13.70 9.62 -17.16
CA GLY A 121 -14.38 10.59 -16.30
C GLY A 121 -14.98 9.96 -15.04
N ALA A 122 -15.51 8.75 -15.16
CA ALA A 122 -16.03 7.98 -14.03
C ALA A 122 -14.92 7.52 -13.07
N PHE A 123 -13.78 7.06 -13.58
CA PHE A 123 -12.63 6.66 -12.75
C PHE A 123 -11.96 7.86 -12.04
N ARG A 124 -11.83 9.00 -12.70
CA ARG A 124 -11.23 10.23 -12.14
C ARG A 124 -11.97 10.78 -10.92
N LYS A 125 -13.25 10.43 -10.71
CA LYS A 125 -13.99 10.75 -9.47
C LYS A 125 -13.42 10.04 -8.24
N TYR A 126 -12.60 9.01 -8.43
CA TYR A 126 -12.04 8.17 -7.37
C TYR A 126 -10.50 8.12 -7.39
N PRO A 127 -9.79 9.25 -7.24
CA PRO A 127 -8.34 9.34 -7.39
C PRO A 127 -7.55 8.56 -6.31
N MET A 128 -8.21 8.14 -5.23
CA MET A 128 -7.61 7.30 -4.20
C MET A 128 -7.39 5.85 -4.66
N TYR A 129 -8.14 5.39 -5.66
CA TYR A 129 -8.11 4.00 -6.15
C TYR A 129 -7.58 3.89 -7.58
N PHE A 130 -7.82 4.91 -8.39
CA PHE A 130 -7.36 5.00 -9.78
C PHE A 130 -6.43 6.20 -9.88
N ASP A 131 -5.14 5.93 -10.08
CA ASP A 131 -4.12 6.97 -10.25
C ASP A 131 -4.19 7.61 -11.65
N SER A 132 -3.35 8.62 -11.89
CA SER A 132 -3.26 9.31 -13.18
C SER A 132 -2.93 8.33 -14.32
N LEU A 133 -1.99 7.41 -14.06
CA LEU A 133 -1.62 6.35 -14.99
C LEU A 133 -2.83 5.50 -15.42
N TYR A 134 -3.62 5.02 -14.47
CA TYR A 134 -4.84 4.26 -14.74
C TYR A 134 -5.81 5.06 -15.62
N CYS A 135 -6.09 6.30 -15.24
CA CYS A 135 -7.04 7.15 -15.93
C CYS A 135 -6.59 7.47 -17.37
N ASN A 136 -5.32 7.80 -17.55
CA ASN A 136 -4.75 8.16 -18.85
C ASN A 136 -4.70 6.97 -19.82
N LEU A 137 -4.41 5.76 -19.32
CA LEU A 137 -4.49 4.53 -20.13
C LEU A 137 -5.92 4.21 -20.54
N VAL A 138 -6.89 4.38 -19.63
CA VAL A 138 -8.30 4.17 -19.97
C VAL A 138 -8.77 5.19 -21.01
N GLU A 139 -8.37 6.45 -20.87
CA GLU A 139 -8.67 7.53 -21.81
C GLU A 139 -8.14 7.23 -23.21
N ALA A 140 -6.85 6.88 -23.32
CA ALA A 140 -6.25 6.49 -24.59
C ALA A 140 -6.95 5.27 -25.21
N GLY A 141 -7.35 4.30 -24.38
CA GLY A 141 -8.03 3.08 -24.83
C GLY A 141 -9.46 3.31 -25.29
N GLU A 142 -10.18 4.19 -24.62
CA GLU A 142 -11.52 4.62 -24.98
C GLU A 142 -11.50 5.44 -26.28
N ALA A 143 -10.56 6.37 -26.43
CA ALA A 143 -10.42 7.21 -27.62
C ALA A 143 -9.97 6.42 -28.86
N ALA A 144 -9.03 5.48 -28.71
CA ALA A 144 -8.50 4.68 -29.80
C ALA A 144 -9.26 3.36 -30.04
N GLY A 145 -10.31 3.07 -29.25
CA GLY A 145 -11.11 1.84 -29.38
C GLY A 145 -10.37 0.54 -29.02
N ILE A 146 -9.21 0.64 -28.36
CA ILE A 146 -8.34 -0.48 -27.97
C ILE A 146 -8.35 -0.73 -26.45
N LEU A 147 -9.45 -0.36 -25.79
CA LEU A 147 -9.61 -0.43 -24.34
C LEU A 147 -9.29 -1.83 -23.76
N GLU A 148 -9.63 -2.91 -24.47
CA GLU A 148 -9.30 -4.28 -24.08
C GLU A 148 -7.79 -4.48 -23.89
N ALA A 149 -6.99 -4.12 -24.90
CA ALA A 149 -5.54 -4.29 -24.88
C ALA A 149 -4.89 -3.43 -23.78
N LEU A 150 -5.41 -2.23 -23.56
CA LEU A 150 -4.87 -1.34 -22.53
C LEU A 150 -5.25 -1.76 -21.12
N LEU A 151 -6.47 -2.29 -20.91
CA LEU A 151 -6.85 -2.89 -19.64
C LEU A 151 -6.00 -4.13 -19.32
N ASP A 152 -5.64 -4.95 -20.32
CA ASP A 152 -4.76 -6.10 -20.12
C ASP A 152 -3.35 -5.67 -19.67
N ARG A 153 -2.80 -4.64 -20.30
CA ARG A 153 -1.51 -4.06 -19.91
C ARG A 153 -1.55 -3.40 -18.53
N LEU A 154 -2.60 -2.67 -18.23
CA LEU A 154 -2.83 -2.06 -16.93
C LEU A 154 -2.95 -3.13 -15.83
N ALA A 155 -3.68 -4.22 -16.11
CA ALA A 155 -3.77 -5.35 -15.20
C ALA A 155 -2.40 -5.99 -14.94
N LEU A 156 -1.60 -6.24 -15.99
CA LEU A 156 -0.24 -6.76 -15.85
C LEU A 156 0.64 -5.83 -14.99
N TYR A 157 0.59 -4.53 -15.24
CA TYR A 157 1.31 -3.52 -14.45
C TYR A 157 0.93 -3.57 -12.97
N MET A 158 -0.37 -3.57 -12.67
CA MET A 158 -0.87 -3.60 -11.29
C MET A 158 -0.51 -4.90 -10.57
N GLU A 159 -0.60 -6.04 -11.26
CA GLU A 159 -0.20 -7.35 -10.72
C GLU A 159 1.28 -7.41 -10.38
N LYS A 160 2.15 -6.94 -11.29
CA LYS A 160 3.60 -6.86 -11.06
C LYS A 160 3.94 -5.94 -9.89
N THR A 161 3.31 -4.77 -9.84
CA THR A 161 3.50 -3.80 -8.75
C THR A 161 3.07 -4.37 -7.39
N GLU A 162 1.92 -5.03 -7.32
CA GLU A 162 1.44 -5.66 -6.09
C GLU A 162 2.29 -6.89 -5.71
N ALA A 163 2.79 -7.65 -6.68
CA ALA A 163 3.70 -8.76 -6.43
C ALA A 163 5.01 -8.28 -5.78
N ILE A 164 5.62 -7.22 -6.30
CA ILE A 164 6.82 -6.60 -5.73
C ILE A 164 6.55 -6.14 -4.29
N LYS A 165 5.47 -5.37 -4.07
CA LYS A 165 5.08 -4.89 -2.73
C LYS A 165 4.83 -6.05 -1.77
N SER A 166 4.16 -7.11 -2.22
CA SER A 166 3.87 -8.29 -1.42
C SER A 166 5.15 -9.04 -1.06
N LYS A 167 6.10 -9.19 -1.98
CA LYS A 167 7.40 -9.82 -1.71
C LYS A 167 8.19 -9.05 -0.66
N ILE A 168 8.32 -7.73 -0.84
CA ILE A 168 8.99 -6.85 0.14
C ILE A 168 8.33 -7.00 1.51
N ARG A 169 7.00 -6.95 1.57
CA ARG A 169 6.27 -7.10 2.82
C ARG A 169 6.55 -8.46 3.46
N SER A 170 6.45 -9.55 2.70
CA SER A 170 6.69 -10.91 3.19
C SER A 170 8.11 -11.09 3.72
N ALA A 171 9.12 -10.57 3.02
CA ALA A 171 10.53 -10.62 3.45
C ALA A 171 10.76 -9.88 4.79
N LEU A 172 10.02 -8.79 5.05
CA LEU A 172 10.12 -8.02 6.28
C LEU A 172 9.29 -8.59 7.45
N MET A 173 8.30 -9.45 7.20
CA MET A 173 7.44 -9.99 8.25
C MET A 173 8.22 -10.78 9.31
N TYR A 174 9.15 -11.63 8.88
CA TYR A 174 9.95 -12.46 9.80
C TYR A 174 10.83 -11.61 10.73
N PRO A 175 11.70 -10.71 10.22
CA PRO A 175 12.50 -9.80 11.04
C PRO A 175 11.68 -9.00 12.05
N ILE A 176 10.57 -8.41 11.59
CA ILE A 176 9.69 -7.61 12.44
C ILE A 176 9.11 -8.48 13.56
N SER A 177 8.65 -9.69 13.23
CA SER A 177 8.08 -10.61 14.23
C SER A 177 9.11 -11.02 15.28
N VAL A 178 10.34 -11.36 14.88
CA VAL A 178 11.40 -11.74 15.80
C VAL A 178 11.83 -10.57 16.68
N ILE A 179 11.97 -9.36 16.11
CA ILE A 179 12.30 -8.16 16.88
C ILE A 179 11.20 -7.84 17.90
N ILE A 180 9.91 -7.97 17.53
CA ILE A 180 8.80 -7.76 18.47
C ILE A 180 8.86 -8.76 19.62
N VAL A 181 9.04 -10.06 19.32
CA VAL A 181 9.14 -11.10 20.36
C VAL A 181 10.35 -10.86 21.26
N ALA A 182 11.51 -10.58 20.69
CA ALA A 182 12.72 -10.28 21.45
C ALA A 182 12.52 -9.05 22.34
N PHE A 183 11.92 -7.98 21.81
CA PHE A 183 11.65 -6.77 22.56
C PHE A 183 10.70 -7.03 23.74
N VAL A 184 9.68 -7.87 23.57
CA VAL A 184 8.80 -8.32 24.67
C VAL A 184 9.57 -9.10 25.72
N VAL A 185 10.40 -10.08 25.31
CA VAL A 185 11.22 -10.88 26.23
C VAL A 185 12.18 -10.00 27.03
N VAL A 186 12.90 -9.09 26.37
CA VAL A 186 13.82 -8.15 27.02
C VAL A 186 13.06 -7.24 27.99
N THR A 187 11.89 -6.74 27.62
CA THR A 187 11.04 -5.93 28.49
C THR A 187 10.66 -6.69 29.76
N VAL A 188 10.25 -7.96 29.65
CA VAL A 188 9.91 -8.80 30.81
C VAL A 188 11.12 -9.03 31.71
N ILE A 189 12.28 -9.33 31.14
CA ILE A 189 13.52 -9.53 31.90
C ILE A 189 13.90 -8.24 32.64
N MET A 190 13.81 -7.08 31.97
CA MET A 190 14.16 -5.79 32.54
C MET A 190 13.21 -5.35 33.67
N ILE A 191 11.91 -5.68 33.58
CA ILE A 191 10.91 -5.25 34.56
C ILE A 191 10.80 -6.20 35.76
N PHE A 192 10.89 -7.51 35.54
CA PHE A 192 10.63 -8.48 36.61
C PHE A 192 11.90 -9.18 37.10
N VAL A 193 12.76 -9.60 36.17
CA VAL A 193 13.87 -10.49 36.51
C VAL A 193 15.04 -9.72 37.11
N ILE A 194 15.45 -8.61 36.50
CA ILE A 194 16.59 -7.82 36.99
C ILE A 194 16.33 -7.22 38.38
N PRO A 195 15.16 -6.64 38.69
CA PRO A 195 14.89 -6.13 40.04
C PRO A 195 14.88 -7.22 41.11
N ALA A 196 14.33 -8.41 40.80
CA ALA A 196 14.37 -9.54 41.74
C ALA A 196 15.81 -9.95 42.06
N PHE A 197 16.70 -9.98 41.07
CA PHE A 197 18.12 -10.24 41.29
C PHE A 197 18.82 -9.12 42.08
N LYS A 198 18.45 -7.86 41.84
CA LYS A 198 18.98 -6.71 42.59
C LYS A 198 18.70 -6.86 44.08
N GLU A 199 17.45 -7.15 44.46
CA GLU A 199 17.05 -7.33 45.86
C GLU A 199 17.88 -8.42 46.56
N VAL A 200 18.03 -9.58 45.88
CA VAL A 200 18.85 -10.70 46.36
C VAL A 200 20.29 -10.25 46.61
N PHE A 201 20.94 -9.57 45.66
CA PHE A 201 22.34 -9.17 45.85
C PHE A 201 22.55 -8.05 46.87
N THR A 202 21.64 -7.07 46.97
CA THR A 202 21.72 -6.06 48.04
C THR A 202 21.61 -6.68 49.43
N SER A 203 20.91 -7.81 49.57
CA SER A 203 20.81 -8.52 50.86
C SER A 203 22.12 -9.22 51.27
N PHE A 204 23.01 -9.52 50.32
CA PHE A 204 24.31 -10.16 50.57
C PHE A 204 25.44 -9.18 50.93
N GLY A 205 25.20 -7.87 50.88
CA GLY A 205 26.17 -6.84 51.28
C GLY A 205 27.46 -6.78 50.45
N ALA A 206 27.47 -7.41 49.26
CA ALA A 206 28.63 -7.45 48.38
C ALA A 206 28.56 -6.39 47.28
N ASP A 207 29.71 -5.79 46.94
CA ASP A 207 29.82 -4.85 45.83
C ASP A 207 29.51 -5.54 44.50
N LEU A 208 28.50 -5.03 43.81
CA LEU A 208 28.08 -5.54 42.51
C LEU A 208 29.14 -5.22 41.44
N PRO A 209 29.50 -6.19 40.57
CA PRO A 209 30.38 -5.93 39.43
C PRO A 209 29.89 -4.80 38.51
N ALA A 210 30.82 -4.06 37.90
CA ALA A 210 30.50 -2.94 37.01
C ALA A 210 29.53 -3.26 35.85
N PRO A 211 29.62 -4.42 35.14
CA PRO A 211 28.64 -4.78 34.11
C PRO A 211 27.21 -4.94 34.66
N THR A 212 27.08 -5.52 35.85
CA THR A 212 25.80 -5.71 36.54
C THR A 212 25.22 -4.37 36.97
N LEU A 213 26.04 -3.47 37.54
CA LEU A 213 25.63 -2.10 37.89
C LEU A 213 25.13 -1.31 36.69
N PHE A 214 25.79 -1.43 35.53
CA PHE A 214 25.36 -0.77 34.30
C PHE A 214 23.98 -1.26 33.84
N VAL A 215 23.78 -2.58 33.80
CA VAL A 215 22.49 -3.19 33.41
C VAL A 215 21.38 -2.84 34.40
N MET A 216 21.67 -2.84 35.71
CA MET A 216 20.70 -2.41 36.73
C MET A 216 20.37 -0.92 36.62
N GLY A 217 21.33 -0.06 36.29
CA GLY A 217 21.08 1.37 36.05
C GLY A 217 20.14 1.60 34.85
N ILE A 218 20.34 0.85 33.76
CA ILE A 218 19.42 0.90 32.61
C ILE A 218 18.04 0.35 33.00
N SER A 219 17.99 -0.76 33.74
CA SER A 219 16.73 -1.34 34.23
C SER A 219 15.96 -0.38 35.14
N ASP A 220 16.63 0.31 36.08
CA ASP A 220 15.99 1.29 36.97
C ASP A 220 15.36 2.46 36.17
N VAL A 221 16.06 2.98 35.16
CA VAL A 221 15.52 4.00 34.25
C VAL A 221 14.35 3.44 33.44
N PHE A 222 14.49 2.22 32.92
CA PHE A 222 13.48 1.56 32.10
C PHE A 222 12.21 1.28 32.90
N VAL A 223 12.30 0.68 34.10
CA VAL A 223 11.17 0.40 35.00
C VAL A 223 10.48 1.68 35.46
N LYS A 224 11.23 2.77 35.66
CA LYS A 224 10.63 4.06 36.07
C LYS A 224 9.91 4.76 34.92
N TRP A 225 10.45 4.68 33.70
CA TRP A 225 10.01 5.47 32.56
C TRP A 225 9.42 4.65 31.40
N TRP A 226 9.16 3.34 31.55
CA TRP A 226 8.71 2.48 30.44
C TRP A 226 7.49 3.06 29.75
N TRP A 227 6.45 3.48 30.48
CA TRP A 227 5.24 4.08 29.93
C TRP A 227 5.53 5.34 29.08
N LEU A 228 6.53 6.15 29.48
CA LEU A 228 6.97 7.32 28.74
C LEU A 228 7.81 6.91 27.51
N ILE A 229 8.68 5.90 27.63
CA ILE A 229 9.45 5.34 26.50
C ILE A 229 8.49 4.79 25.43
N PHE A 230 7.51 3.97 25.84
CA PHE A 230 6.48 3.44 24.95
C PHE A 230 5.59 4.56 24.38
N GLY A 231 5.25 5.56 25.19
CA GLY A 231 4.49 6.73 24.75
C GLY A 231 5.24 7.59 23.73
N VAL A 232 6.55 7.79 23.90
CA VAL A 232 7.41 8.55 22.98
C VAL A 232 7.73 7.76 21.72
N ILE A 233 7.99 6.45 21.82
CA ILE A 233 8.22 5.62 20.64
C ILE A 233 6.92 5.50 19.83
N GLY A 234 5.80 5.16 20.47
CA GLY A 234 4.51 5.01 19.80
C GLY A 234 3.95 6.34 19.29
N GLY A 235 3.95 7.37 20.14
CA GLY A 235 3.52 8.72 19.79
C GLY A 235 4.44 9.39 18.78
N GLY A 236 5.75 9.27 18.96
CA GLY A 236 6.77 9.76 18.01
C GLY A 236 6.66 9.08 16.66
N PHE A 237 6.48 7.75 16.62
CA PHE A 237 6.23 7.03 15.37
C PHE A 237 4.93 7.49 14.70
N TYR A 238 3.85 7.68 15.47
CA TYR A 238 2.58 8.18 14.95
C TYR A 238 2.71 9.61 14.38
N PHE A 239 3.29 10.54 15.13
CA PHE A 239 3.50 11.93 14.71
C PHE A 239 4.46 12.01 13.53
N PHE A 240 5.53 11.21 13.51
CA PHE A 240 6.45 11.09 12.39
C PHE A 240 5.73 10.60 11.14
N MET A 241 4.94 9.54 11.25
CA MET A 241 4.20 8.97 10.12
C MET A 241 3.11 9.93 9.62
N GLN A 242 2.51 10.72 10.51
CA GLN A 242 1.56 11.76 10.16
C GLN A 242 2.25 12.95 9.47
N ALA A 243 3.40 13.40 9.98
CA ALA A 243 4.20 14.47 9.38
C ALA A 243 4.74 14.07 8.00
N TRP A 244 5.26 12.85 7.86
CA TRP A 244 5.67 12.27 6.59
C TRP A 244 4.51 12.29 5.59
N ARG A 245 3.31 11.84 5.98
CA ARG A 245 2.17 11.78 5.06
C ARG A 245 1.62 13.14 4.66
N ARG A 246 1.77 14.16 5.50
CA ARG A 246 1.19 15.49 5.26
C ARG A 246 2.14 16.48 4.61
N ASN A 247 3.45 16.32 4.78
CA ASN A 247 4.43 17.32 4.38
C ASN A 247 5.29 16.83 3.22
N GLU A 248 5.05 17.38 2.03
CA GLU A 248 5.82 17.08 0.80
C GLU A 248 7.32 17.33 0.98
N LYS A 249 7.72 18.39 1.69
CA LYS A 249 9.15 18.67 1.95
C LYS A 249 9.79 17.57 2.81
N MET A 250 9.03 17.02 3.76
CA MET A 250 9.49 15.92 4.60
C MET A 250 9.59 14.61 3.82
N GLN A 251 8.66 14.35 2.90
CA GLN A 251 8.75 13.23 1.96
C GLN A 251 9.98 13.35 1.07
N MET A 252 10.21 14.53 0.48
CA MET A 252 11.36 14.77 -0.39
C MET A 252 12.70 14.62 0.35
N PHE A 253 12.80 15.18 1.55
CA PHE A 253 14.00 15.02 2.38
C PHE A 253 14.25 13.54 2.69
N MET A 254 13.20 12.82 3.04
CA MET A 254 13.33 11.42 3.41
C MET A 254 13.62 10.50 2.23
N ASP A 255 12.99 10.72 1.07
CA ASP A 255 13.31 10.02 -0.16
C ASP A 255 14.79 10.16 -0.52
N ARG A 256 15.34 11.37 -0.36
CA ARG A 256 16.77 11.63 -0.57
C ARG A 256 17.66 10.96 0.47
N LEU A 257 17.23 10.91 1.72
CA LEU A 257 17.98 10.26 2.80
C LEU A 257 17.97 8.74 2.63
N LEU A 258 16.82 8.16 2.28
CA LEU A 258 16.66 6.73 2.02
C LEU A 258 17.54 6.24 0.87
N LEU A 259 17.71 7.04 -0.19
CA LEU A 259 18.64 6.74 -1.27
C LEU A 259 20.11 6.68 -0.82
N LYS A 260 20.47 7.32 0.30
CA LYS A 260 21.84 7.31 0.87
C LYS A 260 22.07 6.20 1.90
N VAL A 261 21.02 5.52 2.35
CA VAL A 261 21.16 4.45 3.32
C VAL A 261 21.88 3.28 2.64
N PRO A 262 23.01 2.79 3.18
CA PRO A 262 23.68 1.62 2.63
C PRO A 262 22.69 0.46 2.50
N ILE A 263 22.81 -0.32 1.43
CA ILE A 263 21.96 -1.49 1.15
C ILE A 263 20.52 -1.13 0.70
N PHE A 264 19.80 -0.29 1.45
CA PHE A 264 18.43 0.12 1.10
C PHE A 264 18.37 1.16 -0.02
N GLY A 265 19.38 2.02 -0.15
CA GLY A 265 19.44 3.05 -1.18
C GLY A 265 19.47 2.47 -2.59
N ALA A 266 20.35 1.50 -2.83
CA ALA A 266 20.44 0.78 -4.09
C ALA A 266 19.14 0.01 -4.43
N LEU A 267 18.47 -0.55 -3.41
CA LEU A 267 17.17 -1.21 -3.61
C LEU A 267 16.10 -0.21 -4.06
N ILE A 268 16.04 0.96 -3.41
CA ILE A 268 15.06 1.99 -3.72
C ILE A 268 15.32 2.60 -5.11
N GLU A 269 16.58 2.85 -5.44
CA GLU A 269 17.02 3.33 -6.75
C GLU A 269 16.59 2.36 -7.85
N LYS A 270 16.99 1.09 -7.78
CA LYS A 270 16.62 0.07 -8.77
C LYS A 270 15.10 -0.13 -8.86
N SER A 271 14.40 -0.05 -7.72
CA SER A 271 12.95 -0.15 -7.66
C SER A 271 12.25 1.05 -8.31
N ALA A 272 12.79 2.26 -8.14
CA ALA A 272 12.29 3.47 -8.79
C ALA A 272 12.54 3.42 -10.31
N VAL A 273 13.74 3.01 -10.73
CA VAL A 273 14.10 2.81 -12.14
C VAL A 273 13.18 1.76 -12.79
N ALA A 274 13.00 0.60 -12.16
CA ALA A 274 12.12 -0.45 -12.66
C ALA A 274 10.67 0.03 -12.87
N ARG A 275 10.11 0.75 -11.89
CA ARG A 275 8.75 1.33 -12.03
C ARG A 275 8.69 2.39 -13.11
N TRP A 276 9.71 3.26 -13.19
CA TRP A 276 9.78 4.32 -14.19
C TRP A 276 9.81 3.75 -15.61
N THR A 277 10.73 2.81 -15.88
CA THR A 277 10.88 2.20 -17.21
C THR A 277 9.68 1.33 -17.58
N ARG A 278 9.12 0.55 -16.63
CA ARG A 278 7.89 -0.23 -16.83
C ARG A 278 6.71 0.68 -17.20
N THR A 279 6.54 1.77 -16.47
CA THR A 279 5.42 2.69 -16.67
C THR A 279 5.53 3.36 -18.04
N LEU A 280 6.72 3.87 -18.37
CA LEU A 280 6.93 4.54 -19.66
C LEU A 280 6.76 3.56 -20.83
N SER A 281 7.31 2.34 -20.72
CA SER A 281 7.11 1.26 -21.69
C SER A 281 5.63 0.96 -21.90
N THR A 282 4.85 0.85 -20.82
CA THR A 282 3.42 0.54 -20.87
C THR A 282 2.61 1.64 -21.56
N MET A 283 2.90 2.90 -21.22
CA MET A 283 2.23 4.08 -21.80
C MET A 283 2.58 4.26 -23.27
N PHE A 284 3.86 4.12 -23.62
CA PHE A 284 4.32 4.28 -24.99
C PHE A 284 3.80 3.16 -25.89
N ALA A 285 3.82 1.91 -25.40
CA ALA A 285 3.20 0.79 -26.10
C ALA A 285 1.72 1.04 -26.36
N ALA A 286 1.04 1.73 -25.43
CA ALA A 286 -0.39 2.06 -25.50
C ALA A 286 -0.70 3.18 -26.51
N GLY A 287 0.32 3.75 -27.14
CA GLY A 287 0.17 4.87 -28.08
C GLY A 287 -0.05 6.22 -27.39
N VAL A 288 0.16 6.31 -26.08
CA VAL A 288 0.07 7.60 -25.38
C VAL A 288 1.24 8.49 -25.80
N PRO A 289 1.01 9.76 -26.19
CA PRO A 289 2.07 10.69 -26.54
C PRO A 289 3.14 10.79 -25.44
N LEU A 290 4.42 10.86 -25.83
CA LEU A 290 5.56 10.81 -24.90
C LEU A 290 5.47 11.87 -23.78
N VAL A 291 5.10 13.10 -24.13
CA VAL A 291 4.98 14.21 -23.16
C VAL A 291 3.87 13.94 -22.13
N GLU A 292 2.74 13.37 -22.55
CA GLU A 292 1.64 12.98 -21.66
C GLU A 292 2.00 11.75 -20.81
N ALA A 293 2.74 10.81 -21.40
CA ALA A 293 3.23 9.64 -20.68
C ALA A 293 4.16 10.04 -19.53
N LEU A 294 5.06 11.01 -19.75
CA LEU A 294 6.02 11.47 -18.74
C LEU A 294 5.35 12.07 -17.50
N ASP A 295 4.20 12.73 -17.64
CA ASP A 295 3.40 13.24 -16.50
C ASP A 295 2.97 12.10 -15.55
N SER A 296 2.57 10.96 -16.13
CA SER A 296 2.14 9.78 -15.36
C SER A 296 3.31 9.00 -14.77
N VAL A 297 4.42 8.94 -15.52
CA VAL A 297 5.62 8.18 -15.14
C VAL A 297 6.30 8.77 -13.91
N GLY A 298 6.34 10.10 -13.79
CA GLY A 298 6.93 10.79 -12.63
C GLY A 298 6.30 10.34 -11.31
N GLY A 299 4.96 10.30 -11.25
CA GLY A 299 4.22 9.83 -10.08
C GLY A 299 4.38 8.33 -9.81
N ALA A 300 4.42 7.51 -10.86
CA ALA A 300 4.54 6.06 -10.75
C ALA A 300 5.92 5.58 -10.25
N SER A 301 6.97 6.38 -10.43
CA SER A 301 8.32 6.09 -9.93
C SER A 301 8.36 5.92 -8.40
N GLY A 302 7.44 6.57 -7.67
CA GLY A 302 7.29 6.44 -6.22
C GLY A 302 8.44 7.06 -5.41
N ASN A 303 9.29 7.88 -6.03
CA ASN A 303 10.36 8.62 -5.38
C ASN A 303 10.41 10.04 -5.94
N SER A 304 10.44 11.04 -5.05
CA SER A 304 10.41 12.46 -5.43
C SER A 304 11.59 12.91 -6.30
N VAL A 305 12.77 12.29 -6.17
CA VAL A 305 13.95 12.58 -7.01
C VAL A 305 13.67 12.23 -8.47
N TYR A 306 13.08 11.05 -8.71
CA TYR A 306 12.69 10.62 -10.05
C TYR A 306 11.51 11.42 -10.59
N ALA A 307 10.55 11.80 -9.75
CA ALA A 307 9.44 12.67 -10.16
C ALA A 307 9.94 14.03 -10.67
N MET A 308 10.80 14.72 -9.90
CA MET A 308 11.39 16.00 -10.31
C MET A 308 12.29 15.87 -11.55
N ALA A 309 13.05 14.78 -11.65
CA ALA A 309 13.84 14.50 -12.84
C ALA A 309 12.96 14.29 -14.08
N THR A 310 11.82 13.60 -13.92
CA THR A 310 10.87 13.36 -15.00
C THR A 310 10.20 14.64 -15.48
N GLU A 311 9.88 15.56 -14.57
CA GLU A 311 9.33 16.88 -14.93
C GLU A 311 10.32 17.68 -15.79
N LYS A 312 11.61 17.66 -15.45
CA LYS A 312 12.66 18.28 -16.28
C LYS A 312 12.78 17.60 -17.65
N ILE A 313 12.74 16.27 -17.68
CA ILE A 313 12.79 15.50 -18.94
C ILE A 313 11.60 15.86 -19.82
N GLN A 314 10.40 15.95 -19.25
CA GLN A 314 9.19 16.34 -19.95
C GLN A 314 9.33 17.74 -20.57
N GLN A 315 9.87 18.70 -19.83
CA GLN A 315 10.13 20.06 -20.33
C GLN A 315 11.12 20.03 -21.51
N GLU A 316 12.26 19.36 -21.36
CA GLU A 316 13.28 19.26 -22.43
C GLU A 316 12.71 18.58 -23.69
N VAL A 317 12.00 17.46 -23.53
CA VAL A 317 11.36 16.74 -24.64
C VAL A 317 10.28 17.59 -25.31
N SER A 318 9.49 18.35 -24.55
CA SER A 318 8.48 19.26 -25.12
C SER A 318 9.09 20.39 -25.96
N THR A 319 10.33 20.76 -25.67
CA THR A 319 11.11 21.75 -26.45
C THR A 319 11.86 21.13 -27.64
N GLY A 320 11.72 19.83 -27.89
CA GLY A 320 12.31 19.13 -29.03
C GLY A 320 13.65 18.44 -28.77
N THR A 321 14.09 18.35 -27.51
CA THR A 321 15.27 17.54 -27.16
C THR A 321 14.91 16.05 -27.21
N SER A 322 15.85 15.21 -27.66
CA SER A 322 15.63 13.75 -27.67
C SER A 322 15.45 13.20 -26.26
N LEU A 323 14.68 12.13 -26.12
CA LEU A 323 14.40 11.51 -24.81
C LEU A 323 15.71 11.06 -24.15
N THR A 324 16.60 10.45 -24.93
CA THR A 324 17.90 9.97 -24.45
C THR A 324 18.76 11.12 -23.91
N ALA A 325 18.81 12.25 -24.61
CA ALA A 325 19.57 13.41 -24.15
C ALA A 325 18.99 14.00 -22.86
N ALA A 326 17.66 14.14 -22.80
CA ALA A 326 16.98 14.62 -21.61
C ALA A 326 17.20 13.71 -20.39
N MET A 327 17.13 12.39 -20.57
CA MET A 327 17.42 11.42 -19.51
C MET A 327 18.88 11.47 -19.05
N THR A 328 19.81 11.74 -19.98
CA THR A 328 21.24 11.90 -19.67
C THR A 328 21.47 13.16 -18.85
N ASN A 329 20.86 14.28 -19.23
CA ASN A 329 20.94 15.56 -18.51
C ASN A 329 20.39 15.46 -17.08
N ALA A 330 19.36 14.62 -16.88
CA ALA A 330 18.76 14.40 -15.56
C ALA A 330 19.70 13.70 -14.56
N ASN A 331 20.72 12.94 -15.01
CA ASN A 331 21.73 12.28 -14.17
C ASN A 331 21.19 11.37 -13.03
N VAL A 332 20.01 10.76 -13.21
CA VAL A 332 19.41 9.82 -12.24
C VAL A 332 19.24 8.39 -12.77
N PHE A 333 19.53 8.17 -14.05
CA PHE A 333 19.34 6.89 -14.71
C PHE A 333 20.67 6.16 -14.89
N PRO A 334 20.71 4.84 -14.63
CA PRO A 334 21.87 4.02 -14.93
C PRO A 334 22.17 3.95 -16.44
N SER A 335 23.43 3.66 -16.77
CA SER A 335 23.90 3.57 -18.16
C SER A 335 23.12 2.59 -19.03
N MET A 336 22.72 1.44 -18.47
CA MET A 336 21.94 0.44 -19.19
C MET A 336 20.59 1.00 -19.65
N VAL A 337 19.89 1.78 -18.81
CA VAL A 337 18.61 2.41 -19.17
C VAL A 337 18.81 3.43 -20.28
N LEU A 338 19.85 4.27 -20.17
CA LEU A 338 20.19 5.26 -21.20
C LEU A 338 20.50 4.59 -22.55
N GLN A 339 21.23 3.47 -22.54
CA GLN A 339 21.53 2.68 -23.74
C GLN A 339 20.27 2.06 -24.35
N MET A 340 19.40 1.46 -23.55
CA MET A 340 18.13 0.90 -24.03
C MET A 340 17.22 1.99 -24.58
N CYS A 341 17.20 3.18 -23.96
CA CYS A 341 16.49 4.34 -24.48
C CYS A 341 17.05 4.80 -25.83
N ALA A 342 18.37 4.92 -25.96
CA ALA A 342 19.03 5.30 -27.20
C ALA A 342 18.68 4.35 -28.36
N ILE A 343 18.81 3.04 -28.13
CA ILE A 343 18.48 2.01 -29.10
C ILE A 343 16.99 2.04 -29.44
N GLY A 344 16.13 2.22 -28.44
CA GLY A 344 14.68 2.31 -28.63
C GLY A 344 14.27 3.54 -29.44
N GLU A 345 14.89 4.68 -29.19
CA GLU A 345 14.63 5.94 -29.88
C GLU A 345 15.10 5.90 -31.34
N GLU A 346 16.26 5.31 -31.61
CA GLU A 346 16.79 5.12 -32.98
C GLU A 346 15.99 4.08 -33.79
N SER A 347 15.56 2.99 -33.14
CA SER A 347 14.79 1.92 -33.80
C SER A 347 13.27 2.14 -33.82
N GLY A 348 12.78 3.18 -33.16
CA GLY A 348 11.35 3.43 -32.96
C GLY A 348 10.64 2.42 -32.05
N SER A 349 11.38 1.66 -31.24
CA SER A 349 10.89 0.59 -30.36
C SER A 349 11.16 0.86 -28.86
N ILE A 350 10.95 2.11 -28.43
CA ILE A 350 11.14 2.57 -27.04
C ILE A 350 10.38 1.69 -26.04
N ASP A 351 9.15 1.30 -26.37
CA ASP A 351 8.32 0.45 -25.54
C ASP A 351 8.97 -0.91 -25.26
N HIS A 352 9.49 -1.57 -26.28
CA HIS A 352 10.12 -2.88 -26.14
C HIS A 352 11.47 -2.78 -25.41
N MET A 353 12.31 -1.81 -25.75
CA MET A 353 13.63 -1.64 -25.11
C MET A 353 13.53 -1.24 -23.64
N LEU A 354 12.66 -0.28 -23.30
CA LEU A 354 12.41 0.07 -21.89
C LEU A 354 11.72 -1.06 -21.12
N GLY A 355 10.89 -1.86 -21.79
CA GLY A 355 10.31 -3.08 -21.22
C GLY A 355 11.39 -4.08 -20.78
N LYS A 356 12.43 -4.28 -21.60
CA LYS A 356 13.59 -5.12 -21.23
C LYS A 356 14.41 -4.55 -20.08
N ALA A 357 14.62 -3.23 -20.07
CA ALA A 357 15.26 -2.56 -18.95
C ALA A 357 14.45 -2.74 -17.65
N ALA A 358 13.12 -2.65 -17.74
CA ALA A 358 12.22 -2.89 -16.61
C ALA A 358 12.32 -4.33 -16.10
N ASP A 359 12.24 -5.34 -16.98
CA ASP A 359 12.36 -6.76 -16.59
C ASP A 359 13.69 -7.03 -15.85
N PHE A 360 14.79 -6.46 -16.34
CA PHE A 360 16.11 -6.59 -15.72
C PHE A 360 16.14 -5.99 -14.30
N TYR A 361 15.70 -4.74 -14.12
CA TYR A 361 15.72 -4.10 -12.81
C TYR A 361 14.67 -4.68 -11.84
N GLU A 362 13.54 -5.18 -12.34
CA GLU A 362 12.59 -5.95 -11.52
C GLU A 362 13.26 -7.22 -10.96
N GLN A 363 14.04 -7.92 -11.79
CA GLN A 363 14.79 -9.09 -11.35
C GLN A 363 15.89 -8.73 -10.35
N GLU A 364 16.66 -7.66 -10.59
CA GLU A 364 17.66 -7.20 -9.61
C GLU A 364 17.04 -6.80 -8.28
N VAL A 365 15.85 -6.18 -8.30
CA VAL A 365 15.09 -5.85 -7.08
C VAL A 365 14.67 -7.12 -6.36
N ASP A 366 14.19 -8.14 -7.08
CA ASP A 366 13.81 -9.43 -6.50
C ASP A 366 15.02 -10.12 -5.84
N ASP A 367 16.16 -10.16 -6.52
CA ASP A 367 17.40 -10.77 -6.01
C ASP A 367 17.94 -10.03 -4.79
N MET A 368 17.90 -8.69 -4.81
CA MET A 368 18.28 -7.88 -3.65
C MET A 368 17.34 -8.15 -2.47
N VAL A 369 16.02 -8.16 -2.67
CA VAL A 369 15.06 -8.45 -1.59
C VAL A 369 15.33 -9.83 -0.97
N ALA A 370 15.62 -10.84 -1.80
CA ALA A 370 15.98 -12.16 -1.32
C ALA A 370 17.29 -12.16 -0.51
N GLY A 371 18.33 -11.47 -0.99
CA GLY A 371 19.61 -11.33 -0.30
C GLY A 371 19.49 -10.57 1.03
N LEU A 372 18.65 -9.54 1.09
CA LEU A 372 18.37 -8.84 2.36
C LEU A 372 17.67 -9.75 3.35
N SER A 373 16.72 -10.56 2.87
CA SER A 373 16.02 -11.51 3.72
C SER A 373 16.97 -12.53 4.36
N SER A 374 17.96 -13.03 3.61
CA SER A 374 18.91 -14.02 4.14
C SER A 374 19.94 -13.40 5.09
N LEU A 375 20.40 -12.18 4.84
CA LEU A 375 21.35 -11.49 5.73
C LEU A 375 20.74 -11.05 7.06
N MET A 376 19.43 -10.81 7.10
CA MET A 376 18.76 -10.40 8.33
C MET A 376 18.81 -11.47 9.42
N GLU A 377 18.76 -12.76 9.08
CA GLU A 377 18.76 -13.83 10.08
C GLU A 377 20.06 -13.88 10.90
N PRO A 378 21.26 -13.94 10.30
CA PRO A 378 22.52 -13.85 11.05
C PRO A 378 22.65 -12.56 11.86
N ILE A 379 22.23 -11.42 11.31
CA ILE A 379 22.31 -10.13 12.00
C ILE A 379 21.42 -10.16 13.26
N ILE A 380 20.20 -10.68 13.14
CA ILE A 380 19.28 -10.80 14.27
C ILE A 380 19.84 -11.77 15.32
N ILE A 381 20.38 -12.92 14.91
CA ILE A 381 20.98 -13.89 15.84
C ILE A 381 22.16 -13.28 16.59
N VAL A 382 23.06 -12.58 15.90
CA VAL A 382 24.21 -11.91 16.54
C VAL A 382 23.70 -10.82 17.49
N PHE A 383 22.79 -9.95 17.03
CA PHE A 383 22.24 -8.88 17.85
C PHE A 383 21.53 -9.41 19.11
N LEU A 384 20.64 -10.39 18.97
CA LEU A 384 19.93 -11.00 20.09
C LEU A 384 20.84 -11.81 20.99
N GLY A 385 21.81 -12.53 20.42
CA GLY A 385 22.81 -13.28 21.16
C GLY A 385 23.66 -12.35 22.03
N THR A 386 24.13 -11.23 21.47
CA THR A 386 24.87 -10.20 22.23
C THR A 386 24.00 -9.56 23.30
N LEU A 387 22.75 -9.21 22.97
CA LEU A 387 21.84 -8.54 23.89
C LEU A 387 21.43 -9.46 25.06
N ILE A 388 20.91 -10.65 24.77
CA ILE A 388 20.48 -11.62 25.79
C ILE A 388 21.70 -12.17 26.55
N GLY A 389 22.76 -12.52 25.83
CA GLY A 389 24.01 -12.99 26.45
C GLY A 389 24.61 -11.95 27.38
N GLY A 390 24.61 -10.67 26.99
CA GLY A 390 25.06 -9.57 27.84
C GLY A 390 24.24 -9.43 29.12
N ILE A 391 22.92 -9.59 29.04
CA ILE A 391 22.04 -9.59 30.23
C ILE A 391 22.34 -10.79 31.13
N VAL A 392 22.39 -11.99 30.58
CA VAL A 392 22.64 -13.23 31.34
C VAL A 392 24.01 -13.17 32.02
N VAL A 393 25.08 -12.81 31.29
CA VAL A 393 26.42 -12.66 31.89
C VAL A 393 26.38 -11.65 33.02
N SER A 394 25.73 -10.50 32.82
CA SER A 394 25.62 -9.47 33.86
C SER A 394 24.88 -9.97 35.11
N MET A 395 23.91 -10.88 34.96
CA MET A 395 23.17 -11.46 36.09
C MET A 395 23.95 -12.56 36.82
N TYR A 396 24.73 -13.37 36.11
CA TYR A 396 25.46 -14.50 36.69
C TYR A 396 26.83 -14.14 37.24
N LEU A 397 27.47 -13.09 36.73
CA LEU A 397 28.82 -12.68 37.16
C LEU A 397 28.93 -12.38 38.67
N PRO A 398 27.94 -11.78 39.34
CA PRO A 398 27.98 -11.61 40.79
C PRO A 398 27.89 -12.95 41.55
N ILE A 399 27.16 -13.95 41.03
CA ILE A 399 27.08 -15.30 41.64
C ILE A 399 28.47 -15.94 41.70
N PHE A 400 29.23 -15.86 40.61
CA PHE A 400 30.59 -16.41 40.57
C PHE A 400 31.55 -15.70 41.52
N LYS A 401 31.40 -14.37 41.70
CA LYS A 401 32.23 -13.63 42.65
C LYS A 401 31.88 -13.94 44.10
N LEU A 402 30.60 -14.14 44.43
CA LEU A 402 30.20 -14.56 45.78
C LEU A 402 30.77 -15.93 46.15
N GLY A 403 30.87 -16.86 45.19
CA GLY A 403 31.52 -18.16 45.41
C GLY A 403 33.04 -18.11 45.62
N GLN A 404 33.69 -16.96 45.41
CA GLN A 404 35.12 -16.75 45.68
C GLN A 404 35.40 -16.05 47.02
N VAL A 405 34.36 -15.54 47.70
CA VAL A 405 34.46 -14.78 48.96
C VAL A 405 34.10 -15.64 50.19
N VAL A 406 33.75 -16.91 49.99
CA VAL A 406 33.51 -17.91 51.05
C VAL A 406 34.64 -18.91 51.11
#